data_AF-A0A923QVV7-F1
#
_entry.id   AF-A0A923QVV7-F1
#
_cell.length_a   1.000
_cell.length_b   1.000
_cell.length_c   1.000
_cell.angle_alpha   90.00
_cell.angle_beta   90.00
_cell.angle_gamma   90.00
#
_symmetry.space_group_name_H-M   'P 1'
#
loop_
_entity.id
_entity.type
_entity.pdbx_description
1 polymer ?
#
loop_
_entity_poly.entity_id
_entity_poly.type
_entity_poly.pdbx_seq_one_letter_code
_entity_poly.pdbx_strand_id
1 'polypeptide(L)'
;MFGEGRDSIQLGTFNWGMYTVGFVKSFVNKDTISSICIIGSEPDSLYKSAIYLADNGSSITFAGKTFVRGNAFLPKSGVNSGSVDGQKFQFKNLVDGKISISKDHLPELDNEFLKKMLKNLNSVDKANPAFKLPTDSLNVSFYNETQRYHSSGIPFILKKNIIRGNVMLSSDTLISIGSNVSLENIILFAPIIKFEKGFKGIVQAFATDSIIISENCDLKFPSALSIIPSNSSNNRPGIYMGRNSRLDGCLLQYTGLDKSSLANTYISESATIHGIVYADAFLSLNGIIYGSLLCNKILLNRPSGVYANHLLNCTIDRTRLSTFFVTSPIFSRKKKQIISRLK
;
A
#
# COMPACT_ATOMS: atom_id res chain seq x y z
N MET A 1 5.05 35.87 18.31
CA MET A 1 5.86 36.54 19.35
C MET A 1 5.01 37.72 19.80
N PHE A 2 4.46 37.62 21.02
CA PHE A 2 3.14 38.11 21.42
C PHE A 2 3.05 39.61 21.78
N GLY A 3 1.90 40.24 21.44
CA GLY A 3 1.45 41.50 22.08
C GLY A 3 0.47 42.35 21.26
N GLU A 4 0.63 42.42 19.94
CA GLU A 4 -0.11 43.38 19.09
C GLU A 4 -1.12 42.74 18.11
N GLY A 5 -1.21 41.41 18.06
CA GLY A 5 -2.10 40.70 17.13
C GLY A 5 -1.74 40.83 15.64
N ARG A 6 -0.51 41.27 15.33
CA ARG A 6 0.00 41.47 13.95
C ARG A 6 0.60 40.21 13.33
N ASP A 7 0.72 39.15 14.10
CA ASP A 7 1.24 37.85 13.68
C ASP A 7 0.28 36.71 14.06
N SER A 8 0.23 35.69 13.20
CA SER A 8 -0.55 34.48 13.50
C SER A 8 0.08 33.24 12.86
N ILE A 9 -0.14 32.09 13.48
CA ILE A 9 0.27 30.79 12.96
C ILE A 9 -0.98 29.94 12.77
N GLN A 10 -1.19 29.49 11.55
CA GLN A 10 -2.22 28.52 11.19
C GLN A 10 -1.56 27.16 10.98
N LEU A 11 -2.03 26.17 11.74
CA LEU A 11 -1.67 24.77 11.59
C LEU A 11 -2.90 24.00 11.12
N GLY A 12 -2.72 23.04 10.21
CA GLY A 12 -3.80 22.18 9.80
C GLY A 12 -3.32 20.89 9.16
N THR A 13 -4.25 19.95 9.05
CA THR A 13 -4.01 18.65 8.41
C THR A 13 -5.23 18.20 7.63
N PHE A 14 -5.01 17.49 6.54
CA PHE A 14 -6.07 16.77 5.83
C PHE A 14 -5.59 15.38 5.40
N ASN A 15 -6.53 14.48 5.16
CA ASN A 15 -6.22 13.13 4.70
C ASN A 15 -5.92 13.14 3.19
N TRP A 16 -4.83 12.46 2.81
CA TRP A 16 -4.39 12.28 1.43
C TRP A 16 -4.16 10.79 1.17
N GLY A 17 -5.27 10.07 0.93
CA GLY A 17 -5.27 8.62 0.75
C GLY A 17 -4.82 7.90 2.03
N MET A 18 -3.76 7.11 1.92
CA MET A 18 -3.12 6.37 3.00
C MET A 18 -2.27 7.27 3.90
N TYR A 19 -2.05 8.54 3.58
CA TYR A 19 -1.23 9.43 4.40
C TYR A 19 -2.00 10.66 4.85
N THR A 20 -1.36 11.47 5.70
CA THR A 20 -1.87 12.79 6.10
C THR A 20 -1.00 13.85 5.46
N VAL A 21 -1.59 14.93 4.96
CA VAL A 21 -0.84 16.14 4.62
C VAL A 21 -1.00 17.12 5.76
N GLY A 22 0.12 17.64 6.26
CA GLY A 22 0.14 18.72 7.25
C GLY A 22 0.67 20.00 6.63
N PHE A 23 0.10 21.12 7.05
CA PHE A 23 0.55 22.45 6.63
C PHE A 23 0.71 23.39 7.83
N VAL A 24 1.65 24.31 7.66
CA VAL A 24 1.89 25.44 8.54
C VAL A 24 1.89 26.69 7.69
N LYS A 25 1.17 27.73 8.10
CA LYS A 25 1.24 29.07 7.52
C LYS A 25 1.49 30.05 8.65
N SER A 26 2.54 30.85 8.53
CA SER A 26 2.87 31.94 9.44
C SER A 26 2.64 33.25 8.72
N PHE A 27 1.99 34.19 9.40
CA PHE A 27 1.69 35.52 8.89
C PHE A 27 2.35 36.56 9.79
N VAL A 28 3.02 37.54 9.19
CA VAL A 28 3.49 38.75 9.88
C VAL A 28 3.22 39.92 8.94
N ASN A 29 2.32 40.83 9.33
CA ASN A 29 1.87 41.93 8.47
C ASN A 29 1.36 41.44 7.09
N LYS A 30 2.06 41.74 6.00
CA LYS A 30 1.74 41.29 4.63
C LYS A 30 2.54 40.07 4.18
N ASP A 31 3.49 39.61 4.98
CA ASP A 31 4.38 38.50 4.65
C ASP A 31 3.80 37.17 5.13
N THR A 32 3.87 36.15 4.28
CA THR A 32 3.41 34.80 4.58
C THR A 32 4.51 33.79 4.28
N ILE A 33 4.82 32.94 5.25
CA ILE A 33 5.68 31.77 5.06
C ILE A 33 4.84 30.52 5.25
N SER A 34 4.86 29.62 4.27
CA SER A 34 4.13 28.36 4.32
C SER A 34 5.04 27.15 4.12
N SER A 35 4.69 26.06 4.80
CA SER A 35 5.30 24.75 4.60
C SER A 35 4.22 23.68 4.58
N ILE A 36 4.32 22.75 3.64
CA ILE A 36 3.40 21.64 3.47
C ILE A 36 4.17 20.33 3.30
N CYS A 37 3.68 19.26 3.90
CA CYS A 37 4.41 17.99 3.96
C CYS A 37 3.49 16.77 4.06
N ILE A 38 3.97 15.63 3.58
CA ILE A 38 3.37 14.33 3.88
C ILE A 38 3.83 13.92 5.28
N ILE A 39 2.87 13.50 6.09
CA ILE A 39 3.04 12.99 7.44
C ILE A 39 2.62 11.53 7.45
N GLY A 40 3.49 10.68 7.98
CA GLY A 40 3.16 9.30 8.34
C GLY A 40 3.32 9.06 9.83
N SER A 41 3.22 7.79 10.23
CA SER A 41 3.36 7.34 11.60
C SER A 41 4.43 6.28 11.73
N GLU A 42 5.12 6.26 12.86
CA GLU A 42 5.99 5.14 13.21
C GLU A 42 5.15 3.87 13.42
N PRO A 43 5.45 2.73 12.77
CA PRO A 43 4.63 1.53 12.89
C PRO A 43 4.58 1.00 14.33
N ASP A 44 3.44 0.43 14.75
CA ASP A 44 3.35 -0.24 16.05
C ASP A 44 4.23 -1.51 16.07
N SER A 45 4.44 -2.08 17.27
CA SER A 45 5.37 -3.21 17.45
C SER A 45 5.03 -4.42 16.58
N LEU A 46 3.73 -4.70 16.39
CA LEU A 46 3.27 -5.78 15.50
C LEU A 46 3.59 -5.46 14.03
N TYR A 47 3.43 -4.22 13.60
CA TYR A 47 3.83 -3.77 12.26
C TYR A 47 5.36 -3.61 12.11
N LYS A 48 6.15 -3.92 13.14
CA LYS A 48 7.61 -4.04 13.10
C LYS A 48 8.10 -5.50 13.10
N SER A 49 7.22 -6.49 13.10
CA SER A 49 7.61 -7.89 12.88
C SER A 49 7.96 -8.15 11.42
N ALA A 50 8.84 -9.13 11.15
CA ALA A 50 9.06 -9.64 9.81
C ALA A 50 7.79 -10.27 9.24
N ILE A 51 7.16 -11.16 10.01
CA ILE A 51 5.93 -11.84 9.61
C ILE A 51 4.95 -11.92 10.79
N TYR A 52 3.68 -11.64 10.50
CA TYR A 52 2.53 -11.96 11.32
C TYR A 52 1.59 -12.81 10.46
N LEU A 53 1.39 -14.08 10.81
CA LEU A 53 0.40 -14.96 10.19
C LEU A 53 -0.71 -15.26 11.19
N ALA A 54 -1.96 -14.98 10.84
CA ALA A 54 -3.10 -15.27 11.73
C ALA A 54 -3.19 -16.77 12.06
N ASP A 55 -3.50 -17.08 13.32
CA ASP A 55 -3.67 -18.45 13.81
C ASP A 55 -5.02 -19.03 13.40
N ASN A 56 -5.06 -19.61 12.20
CA ASN A 56 -6.20 -20.35 11.68
C ASN A 56 -6.12 -21.85 12.00
N GLY A 57 -5.41 -22.25 13.08
CA GLY A 57 -5.28 -23.63 13.54
C GLY A 57 -4.30 -24.50 12.74
N SER A 58 -3.59 -23.93 11.76
CA SER A 58 -2.62 -24.66 10.92
C SER A 58 -1.22 -24.08 11.06
N SER A 59 -0.21 -24.94 10.98
CA SER A 59 1.20 -24.54 11.00
C SER A 59 1.60 -23.86 9.69
N ILE A 60 2.76 -23.21 9.71
CA ILE A 60 3.40 -22.65 8.51
C ILE A 60 4.62 -23.49 8.11
N THR A 61 4.78 -23.77 6.83
CA THR A 61 5.86 -24.60 6.29
C THR A 61 6.79 -23.79 5.41
N PHE A 62 8.09 -23.86 5.68
CA PHE A 62 9.13 -23.23 4.86
C PHE A 62 9.86 -24.26 4.00
N ALA A 63 10.00 -23.96 2.71
CA ALA A 63 10.66 -24.81 1.71
C ALA A 63 11.64 -24.01 0.84
N GLY A 64 12.57 -24.70 0.18
CA GLY A 64 13.60 -24.11 -0.67
C GLY A 64 14.43 -23.03 0.03
N LYS A 65 14.73 -21.95 -0.69
CA LYS A 65 15.47 -20.76 -0.23
C LYS A 65 14.57 -19.73 0.45
N THR A 66 13.61 -20.19 1.26
CA THR A 66 12.76 -19.28 2.04
C THR A 66 13.56 -18.69 3.19
N PHE A 67 13.64 -17.37 3.28
CA PHE A 67 14.41 -16.67 4.31
C PHE A 67 13.54 -15.69 5.08
N VAL A 68 13.47 -15.82 6.40
CA VAL A 68 12.73 -14.92 7.29
C VAL A 68 13.65 -14.39 8.37
N ARG A 69 13.84 -13.06 8.42
CA ARG A 69 14.67 -12.37 9.41
C ARG A 69 13.94 -11.22 10.09
N GLY A 70 13.96 -11.23 11.41
CA GLY A 70 13.21 -10.35 12.31
C GLY A 70 12.19 -11.13 13.15
N ASN A 71 11.58 -10.45 14.12
CA ASN A 71 10.59 -11.08 15.00
C ASN A 71 9.39 -11.59 14.19
N ALA A 72 8.83 -12.72 14.58
CA ALA A 72 7.72 -13.38 13.90
C ALA A 72 6.59 -13.69 14.88
N PHE A 73 5.36 -13.49 14.44
CA PHE A 73 4.14 -13.91 15.13
C PHE A 73 3.47 -14.98 14.28
N LEU A 74 3.48 -16.22 14.75
CA LEU A 74 3.09 -17.39 13.96
C LEU A 74 2.05 -18.23 14.71
N PRO A 75 1.24 -19.05 13.99
CA PRO A 75 0.21 -19.88 14.59
C PRO A 75 0.73 -20.78 15.72
N LYS A 76 -0.12 -21.08 16.71
CA LYS A 76 0.20 -21.97 17.83
C LYS A 76 0.62 -23.36 17.36
N SER A 77 0.12 -23.82 16.21
CA SER A 77 0.49 -25.07 15.57
C SER A 77 1.97 -25.13 15.12
N GLY A 78 2.69 -23.99 15.16
CA GLY A 78 4.14 -23.94 14.99
C GLY A 78 4.62 -23.73 13.55
N VAL A 79 5.93 -23.92 13.37
CA VAL A 79 6.67 -23.70 12.11
C VAL A 79 7.38 -24.98 11.74
N ASN A 80 7.24 -25.41 10.50
CA ASN A 80 7.83 -26.63 9.96
C ASN A 80 8.82 -26.32 8.85
N SER A 81 9.90 -27.11 8.77
CA SER A 81 10.67 -27.25 7.53
C SER A 81 10.00 -28.28 6.64
N GLY A 82 9.85 -27.99 5.35
CA GLY A 82 9.24 -28.91 4.39
C GLY A 82 10.00 -28.98 3.07
N SER A 83 9.35 -29.65 2.11
CA SER A 83 9.78 -29.75 0.72
C SER A 83 8.58 -29.50 -0.17
N VAL A 84 8.73 -28.63 -1.16
CA VAL A 84 7.72 -28.40 -2.20
C VAL A 84 8.40 -28.60 -3.55
N ASP A 85 7.81 -29.42 -4.41
CA ASP A 85 8.37 -29.79 -5.72
C ASP A 85 9.85 -30.24 -5.63
N GLY A 86 10.18 -31.07 -4.64
CA GLY A 86 11.54 -31.56 -4.39
C GLY A 86 12.51 -30.55 -3.76
N GLN A 87 12.10 -29.30 -3.57
CA GLN A 87 12.94 -28.25 -2.98
C GLN A 87 12.83 -28.25 -1.45
N LYS A 88 13.74 -28.96 -0.80
CA LYS A 88 13.88 -28.96 0.66
C LYS A 88 14.34 -27.59 1.18
N PHE A 89 13.90 -27.24 2.39
CA PHE A 89 14.40 -26.07 3.11
C PHE A 89 15.94 -26.08 3.24
N GLN A 90 16.58 -24.93 3.01
CA GLN A 90 18.05 -24.85 2.84
C GLN A 90 18.81 -24.18 4.00
N PHE A 91 18.11 -23.62 4.99
CA PHE A 91 18.76 -22.90 6.09
C PHE A 91 18.72 -23.67 7.42
N LYS A 92 19.58 -23.30 8.36
CA LYS A 92 19.63 -23.90 9.70
C LYS A 92 18.44 -23.48 10.56
N ASN A 93 18.10 -22.19 10.53
CA ASN A 93 17.04 -21.61 11.34
C ASN A 93 15.83 -21.32 10.44
N LEU A 94 14.63 -21.70 10.90
CA LEU A 94 13.38 -21.38 10.21
C LEU A 94 13.11 -19.86 10.21
N VAL A 95 13.37 -19.21 11.34
CA VAL A 95 13.27 -17.75 11.52
C VAL A 95 14.53 -17.25 12.23
N ASP A 96 15.14 -16.20 11.69
CA ASP A 96 16.23 -15.46 12.33
C ASP A 96 15.66 -14.29 13.15
N GLY A 97 15.10 -14.61 14.32
CA GLY A 97 14.43 -13.67 15.21
C GLY A 97 13.57 -14.35 16.28
N LYS A 98 12.95 -13.57 17.17
CA LYS A 98 12.05 -14.12 18.20
C LYS A 98 10.74 -14.57 17.56
N ILE A 99 10.34 -15.81 17.80
CA ILE A 99 9.01 -16.34 17.45
C ILE A 99 8.06 -16.12 18.64
N SER A 100 6.86 -15.63 18.38
CA SER A 100 5.75 -15.49 19.33
C SER A 100 4.47 -16.04 18.72
N ILE A 101 3.49 -16.37 19.54
CA ILE A 101 2.20 -16.89 19.06
C ILE A 101 1.35 -15.72 18.53
N SER A 102 0.78 -15.86 17.34
CA SER A 102 -0.16 -14.91 16.76
C SER A 102 -1.58 -15.13 17.29
N LYS A 103 -2.44 -14.12 17.10
CA LYS A 103 -3.89 -14.29 17.29
C LYS A 103 -4.52 -14.85 16.02
N ASP A 104 -5.77 -15.29 16.14
CA ASP A 104 -6.64 -15.75 15.04
C ASP A 104 -7.12 -14.64 14.09
N HIS A 105 -6.70 -13.40 14.32
CA HIS A 105 -6.97 -12.25 13.47
C HIS A 105 -5.71 -11.41 13.27
N LEU A 106 -5.72 -10.62 12.19
CA LEU A 106 -4.69 -9.62 11.94
C LEU A 106 -4.77 -8.45 12.94
N PRO A 107 -3.65 -7.77 13.21
CA PRO A 107 -3.67 -6.56 14.04
C PRO A 107 -4.62 -5.51 13.46
N GLU A 108 -5.45 -4.93 14.33
CA GLU A 108 -6.48 -3.98 13.92
C GLU A 108 -5.89 -2.73 13.26
N LEU A 109 -6.52 -2.32 12.17
CA LEU A 109 -6.27 -1.05 11.51
C LEU A 109 -6.90 0.11 12.31
N ASP A 110 -6.40 1.33 12.12
CA ASP A 110 -7.06 2.51 12.67
C ASP A 110 -8.41 2.76 11.98
N ASN A 111 -9.49 2.39 12.66
CA ASN A 111 -10.85 2.51 12.16
C ASN A 111 -11.29 3.95 11.85
N GLU A 112 -10.80 4.95 12.60
CA GLU A 112 -11.14 6.34 12.30
C GLU A 112 -10.46 6.83 11.03
N PHE A 113 -9.17 6.50 10.88
CA PHE A 113 -8.40 6.82 9.68
C PHE A 113 -9.00 6.13 8.45
N LEU A 114 -9.31 4.84 8.57
CA LEU A 114 -9.94 4.06 7.51
C LEU A 114 -11.27 4.66 7.08
N LYS A 115 -12.17 5.01 8.01
CA LYS A 115 -13.45 5.65 7.70
C LYS A 115 -13.27 6.99 6.98
N LYS A 116 -12.31 7.82 7.43
CA LYS A 116 -12.00 9.11 6.79
C LYS A 116 -11.46 8.91 5.37
N MET A 117 -10.55 7.96 5.18
CA MET A 117 -9.99 7.61 3.88
C MET A 117 -11.09 7.15 2.91
N LEU A 118 -11.92 6.17 3.32
CA LEU A 118 -13.02 5.66 2.50
C LEU A 118 -14.02 6.75 2.12
N LYS A 119 -14.38 7.62 3.07
CA LYS A 119 -15.26 8.76 2.81
C LYS A 119 -14.67 9.72 1.77
N ASN A 120 -13.37 9.99 1.83
CA ASN A 120 -12.69 10.85 0.86
C ASN A 120 -12.59 10.24 -0.53
N LEU A 121 -12.41 8.92 -0.63
CA LEU A 121 -12.44 8.18 -1.89
C LEU A 121 -13.84 8.16 -2.50
N ASN A 122 -14.89 7.98 -1.69
CA ASN A 122 -16.27 7.93 -2.17
C ASN A 122 -16.86 9.31 -2.49
N SER A 123 -16.24 10.41 -2.05
CA SER A 123 -16.66 11.78 -2.38
C SER A 123 -16.44 12.18 -3.86
N VAL A 124 -16.17 11.20 -4.73
CA VAL A 124 -15.98 11.34 -6.18
C VAL A 124 -17.23 11.87 -6.89
N ASP A 125 -18.42 11.71 -6.32
CA ASP A 125 -19.67 12.28 -6.84
C ASP A 125 -19.67 13.83 -6.96
N LYS A 126 -18.64 14.49 -6.39
CA LYS A 126 -18.41 15.94 -6.52
C LYS A 126 -17.38 16.32 -7.59
N ALA A 127 -16.83 15.34 -8.32
CA ALA A 127 -15.97 15.61 -9.45
C ALA A 127 -16.83 16.23 -10.56
N ASN A 128 -16.39 17.38 -11.08
CA ASN A 128 -17.13 18.08 -12.12
C ASN A 128 -16.92 17.30 -13.45
N PRO A 129 -17.97 16.65 -14.01
CA PRO A 129 -17.84 15.80 -15.20
C PRO A 129 -17.36 16.56 -16.44
N ALA A 130 -17.32 17.91 -16.37
CA ALA A 130 -16.85 18.79 -17.42
C ALA A 130 -15.31 18.96 -17.48
N PHE A 131 -14.54 18.56 -16.46
CA PHE A 131 -13.09 18.76 -16.48
C PHE A 131 -12.39 17.68 -17.32
N LYS A 132 -12.05 18.03 -18.56
CA LYS A 132 -11.08 17.26 -19.36
C LYS A 132 -9.70 17.42 -18.73
N LEU A 133 -9.02 16.30 -18.52
CA LEU A 133 -7.62 16.32 -18.10
C LEU A 133 -6.77 17.01 -19.19
N PRO A 134 -5.84 17.91 -18.83
CA PRO A 134 -4.90 18.48 -19.78
C PRO A 134 -4.13 17.38 -20.54
N THR A 135 -3.90 17.61 -21.83
CA THR A 135 -3.31 16.59 -22.73
C THR A 135 -1.86 16.27 -22.39
N ASP A 136 -1.09 17.26 -21.92
CA ASP A 136 0.36 17.11 -21.73
C ASP A 136 0.77 17.07 -20.26
N SER A 137 0.66 18.21 -19.57
CA SER A 137 1.13 18.35 -18.18
C SER A 137 0.11 19.02 -17.28
N LEU A 138 0.07 18.57 -16.04
CA LEU A 138 -0.74 19.12 -14.97
C LEU A 138 0.08 19.14 -13.68
N ASN A 139 0.22 20.32 -13.07
CA ASN A 139 0.91 20.49 -11.80
C ASN A 139 0.01 21.28 -10.85
N VAL A 140 -0.42 20.63 -9.76
CA VAL A 140 -1.35 21.22 -8.79
C VAL A 140 -0.67 21.26 -7.43
N SER A 141 -0.37 22.47 -6.94
CA SER A 141 0.21 22.65 -5.61
C SER A 141 -0.71 22.12 -4.51
N PHE A 142 -0.13 21.53 -3.46
CA PHE A 142 -0.88 21.12 -2.27
C PHE A 142 -1.39 22.29 -1.43
N TYR A 143 -1.00 23.53 -1.72
CA TYR A 143 -1.60 24.73 -1.13
C TYR A 143 -2.99 25.05 -1.71
N ASN A 144 -3.33 24.47 -2.87
CA ASN A 144 -4.61 24.65 -3.55
C ASN A 144 -5.58 23.52 -3.21
N GLU A 145 -6.86 23.72 -3.50
CA GLU A 145 -7.87 22.67 -3.40
C GLU A 145 -7.54 21.47 -4.31
N THR A 146 -7.89 20.26 -3.87
CA THR A 146 -7.65 19.04 -4.64
C THR A 146 -8.41 19.08 -5.95
N GLN A 147 -7.69 18.98 -7.08
CA GLN A 147 -8.32 18.84 -8.38
C GLN A 147 -8.74 17.39 -8.61
N ARG A 148 -10.01 17.19 -8.94
CA ARG A 148 -10.62 15.85 -9.12
C ARG A 148 -11.09 15.69 -10.56
N TYR A 149 -10.60 14.65 -11.22
CA TYR A 149 -10.98 14.29 -12.58
C TYR A 149 -11.64 12.92 -12.57
N HIS A 150 -12.85 12.83 -13.11
CA HIS A 150 -13.61 11.59 -13.15
C HIS A 150 -13.96 11.21 -14.59
N SER A 151 -13.81 9.93 -14.93
CA SER A 151 -14.23 9.36 -16.20
C SER A 151 -15.36 8.37 -15.96
N SER A 152 -16.54 8.68 -16.51
CA SER A 152 -17.74 7.86 -16.38
C SER A 152 -18.07 7.10 -17.67
N GLY A 153 -18.38 5.82 -17.54
CA GLY A 153 -18.80 4.90 -18.61
C GLY A 153 -17.69 4.47 -19.57
N ILE A 154 -16.49 5.04 -19.46
CA ILE A 154 -15.35 4.74 -20.34
C ILE A 154 -14.04 4.63 -19.54
N PRO A 155 -13.04 3.88 -20.05
CA PRO A 155 -11.73 3.81 -19.44
C PRO A 155 -10.98 5.15 -19.46
N PHE A 156 -10.33 5.48 -18.35
CA PHE A 156 -9.37 6.58 -18.25
C PHE A 156 -7.98 6.11 -18.69
N ILE A 157 -7.54 6.51 -19.88
CA ILE A 157 -6.27 6.07 -20.46
C ILE A 157 -5.23 7.19 -20.42
N LEU A 158 -4.12 6.96 -19.72
CA LEU A 158 -2.95 7.85 -19.68
C LEU A 158 -1.83 7.26 -20.52
N LYS A 159 -1.27 8.03 -21.46
CA LYS A 159 -0.21 7.53 -22.37
C LYS A 159 1.11 8.29 -22.26
N LYS A 160 1.05 9.62 -22.14
CA LYS A 160 2.24 10.51 -22.14
C LYS A 160 2.12 11.66 -21.13
N ASN A 161 1.14 11.56 -20.23
CA ASN A 161 0.79 12.64 -19.31
C ASN A 161 1.85 12.81 -18.23
N ILE A 162 2.10 14.05 -17.82
CA ILE A 162 2.93 14.40 -16.67
C ILE A 162 2.03 15.06 -15.64
N ILE A 163 1.70 14.34 -14.55
CA ILE A 163 0.76 14.82 -13.55
C ILE A 163 1.43 14.83 -12.19
N ARG A 164 1.45 15.99 -11.53
CA ARG A 164 2.10 16.18 -10.23
C ARG A 164 1.17 16.88 -9.25
N GLY A 165 1.21 16.44 -8.00
CA GLY A 165 0.69 17.17 -6.86
C GLY A 165 -0.72 16.77 -6.42
N ASN A 166 -1.51 17.75 -5.96
CA ASN A 166 -2.80 17.55 -5.30
C ASN A 166 -3.93 17.23 -6.31
N VAL A 167 -3.81 16.08 -6.96
CA VAL A 167 -4.73 15.59 -7.99
C VAL A 167 -5.24 14.20 -7.65
N MET A 168 -6.54 14.00 -7.84
CA MET A 168 -7.20 12.70 -7.78
C MET A 168 -7.83 12.37 -9.13
N LEU A 169 -7.48 11.20 -9.67
CA LEU A 169 -8.07 10.66 -10.88
C LEU A 169 -8.98 9.49 -10.50
N SER A 170 -10.20 9.48 -11.01
CA SER A 170 -11.12 8.38 -10.80
C SER A 170 -11.83 7.92 -12.06
N SER A 171 -12.26 6.66 -12.05
CA SER A 171 -13.10 6.09 -13.11
C SER A 171 -14.06 5.06 -12.51
N ASP A 172 -15.25 4.95 -13.07
CA ASP A 172 -16.22 3.89 -12.76
C ASP A 172 -15.91 2.56 -13.48
N THR A 173 -14.86 2.51 -14.33
CA THR A 173 -14.45 1.31 -15.07
C THR A 173 -12.98 0.94 -14.85
N LEU A 174 -12.06 1.62 -15.53
CA LEU A 174 -10.64 1.27 -15.61
C LEU A 174 -9.80 2.54 -15.68
N ILE A 175 -8.72 2.60 -14.92
CA ILE A 175 -7.60 3.51 -15.17
C ILE A 175 -6.43 2.70 -15.73
N SER A 176 -5.97 3.03 -16.94
CA SER A 176 -4.79 2.41 -17.57
C SER A 176 -3.66 3.43 -17.68
N ILE A 177 -2.52 3.11 -17.08
CA ILE A 177 -1.35 3.97 -16.99
C ILE A 177 -0.24 3.42 -17.87
N GLY A 178 0.09 4.15 -18.93
CA GLY A 178 1.15 3.81 -19.86
C GLY A 178 2.56 3.95 -19.28
N SER A 179 3.51 3.26 -19.88
CA SER A 179 4.93 3.27 -19.49
C SER A 179 5.60 4.65 -19.57
N ASN A 180 5.12 5.53 -20.46
CA ASN A 180 5.65 6.90 -20.66
C ASN A 180 4.92 7.97 -19.82
N VAL A 181 4.05 7.57 -18.89
CA VAL A 181 3.34 8.49 -18.00
C VAL A 181 4.21 8.76 -16.76
N SER A 182 4.26 10.02 -16.33
CA SER A 182 4.91 10.42 -15.08
C SER A 182 3.87 10.91 -14.09
N LEU A 183 3.68 10.16 -12.99
CA LEU A 183 2.77 10.51 -11.91
C LEU A 183 3.55 10.75 -10.61
N GLU A 184 3.28 11.86 -9.94
CA GLU A 184 3.96 12.23 -8.69
C GLU A 184 2.97 12.74 -7.63
N ASN A 185 2.87 12.01 -6.51
CA ASN A 185 1.99 12.30 -5.37
C ASN A 185 0.49 12.28 -5.71
N ILE A 186 0.06 11.48 -6.67
CA ILE A 186 -1.32 11.39 -7.19
C ILE A 186 -2.13 10.29 -6.51
N ILE A 187 -3.44 10.50 -6.34
CA ILE A 187 -4.39 9.44 -5.97
C ILE A 187 -5.14 8.93 -7.20
N LEU A 188 -5.21 7.60 -7.35
CA LEU A 188 -5.97 6.90 -8.39
C LEU A 188 -7.08 6.07 -7.73
N PHE A 189 -8.30 6.15 -8.24
CA PHE A 189 -9.44 5.37 -7.73
C PHE A 189 -10.33 4.82 -8.85
N ALA A 190 -10.35 3.51 -9.05
CA ALA A 190 -11.23 2.86 -10.04
C ALA A 190 -11.42 1.39 -9.71
N PRO A 191 -12.45 0.71 -10.25
CA PRO A 191 -12.58 -0.74 -10.09
C PRO A 191 -11.32 -1.48 -10.51
N ILE A 192 -10.77 -1.13 -11.67
CA ILE A 192 -9.52 -1.72 -12.17
C ILE A 192 -8.48 -0.61 -12.39
N ILE A 193 -7.25 -0.84 -11.92
CA ILE A 193 -6.09 0.03 -12.19
C ILE A 193 -4.96 -0.82 -12.78
N LYS A 194 -4.47 -0.43 -13.95
CA LYS A 194 -3.39 -1.15 -14.67
C LYS A 194 -2.17 -0.25 -14.88
N PHE A 195 -1.01 -0.68 -14.41
CA PHE A 195 0.28 -0.07 -14.73
C PHE A 195 0.99 -0.91 -15.78
N GLU A 196 1.32 -0.29 -16.92
CA GLU A 196 2.08 -0.93 -17.99
C GLU A 196 3.55 -1.18 -17.61
N LYS A 197 4.18 -2.10 -18.34
CA LYS A 197 5.58 -2.51 -18.13
C LYS A 197 6.51 -1.30 -18.10
N GLY A 198 7.33 -1.20 -17.05
CA GLY A 198 8.32 -0.14 -16.94
C GLY A 198 7.81 1.18 -16.33
N PHE A 199 6.55 1.27 -15.92
CA PHE A 199 6.01 2.48 -15.28
C PHE A 199 6.82 2.88 -14.03
N LYS A 200 7.04 4.19 -13.85
CA LYS A 200 7.71 4.74 -12.66
C LYS A 200 6.96 5.96 -12.13
N GLY A 201 6.73 6.01 -10.83
CA GLY A 201 6.01 7.14 -10.23
C GLY A 201 5.86 7.05 -8.72
N ILE A 202 5.25 8.08 -8.14
CA ILE A 202 4.82 8.12 -6.73
C ILE A 202 3.29 8.21 -6.75
N VAL A 203 2.61 7.11 -6.44
CA VAL A 203 1.16 7.00 -6.59
C VAL A 203 0.52 6.30 -5.40
N GLN A 204 -0.71 6.69 -5.10
CA GLN A 204 -1.59 5.93 -4.23
C GLN A 204 -2.75 5.41 -5.06
N ALA A 205 -2.82 4.09 -5.26
CA ALA A 205 -3.85 3.45 -6.07
C ALA A 205 -4.82 2.67 -5.18
N PHE A 206 -6.10 2.98 -5.33
CA PHE A 206 -7.20 2.36 -4.61
C PHE A 206 -8.12 1.71 -5.62
N ALA A 207 -8.39 0.42 -5.49
CA ALA A 207 -9.28 -0.29 -6.39
C ALA A 207 -10.30 -1.15 -5.67
N THR A 208 -11.44 -1.37 -6.32
CA THR A 208 -12.52 -2.22 -5.79
C THR A 208 -12.55 -3.61 -6.43
N ASP A 209 -11.96 -3.79 -7.62
CA ASP A 209 -11.71 -5.10 -8.22
C ASP A 209 -10.21 -5.42 -8.23
N SER A 210 -9.41 -4.75 -9.07
CA SER A 210 -8.04 -5.23 -9.32
C SER A 210 -7.01 -4.12 -9.52
N ILE A 211 -5.85 -4.27 -8.88
CA ILE A 211 -4.64 -3.51 -9.22
C ILE A 211 -3.65 -4.45 -9.90
N ILE A 212 -3.27 -4.14 -11.13
CA ILE A 212 -2.36 -4.95 -11.94
C ILE A 212 -1.12 -4.13 -12.25
N ILE A 213 0.03 -4.59 -11.74
CA ILE A 213 1.33 -3.95 -11.96
C ILE A 213 2.11 -4.88 -12.86
N SER A 214 2.38 -4.43 -14.09
CA SER A 214 3.19 -5.19 -15.03
C SER A 214 4.64 -5.31 -14.54
N GLU A 215 5.45 -6.07 -15.27
CA GLU A 215 6.86 -6.27 -14.93
C GLU A 215 7.68 -4.97 -14.98
N ASN A 216 8.76 -4.92 -14.21
CA ASN A 216 9.76 -3.83 -14.19
C ASN A 216 9.18 -2.45 -13.81
N CYS A 217 8.09 -2.38 -13.05
CA CYS A 217 7.56 -1.12 -12.56
C CYS A 217 8.29 -0.65 -11.30
N ASP A 218 8.42 0.66 -11.08
CA ASP A 218 9.07 1.26 -9.91
C ASP A 218 8.14 2.28 -9.24
N LEU A 219 7.41 1.83 -8.22
CA LEU A 219 6.52 2.64 -7.41
C LEU A 219 7.29 3.17 -6.20
N LYS A 220 7.66 4.44 -6.24
CA LYS A 220 8.57 5.08 -5.28
C LYS A 220 7.84 5.57 -4.03
N PHE A 221 8.57 5.69 -2.93
CA PHE A 221 8.03 6.15 -1.65
C PHE A 221 7.46 7.57 -1.76
N PRO A 222 6.29 7.87 -1.15
CA PRO A 222 5.44 7.00 -0.33
C PRO A 222 4.27 6.39 -1.12
N SER A 223 4.54 5.52 -2.09
CA SER A 223 3.47 4.87 -2.85
C SER A 223 2.61 3.97 -1.96
N ALA A 224 1.34 3.80 -2.33
CA ALA A 224 0.45 2.88 -1.64
C ALA A 224 -0.48 2.18 -2.62
N LEU A 225 -0.72 0.89 -2.39
CA LEU A 225 -1.65 0.10 -3.17
C LEU A 225 -2.70 -0.45 -2.22
N SER A 226 -3.97 -0.20 -2.51
CA SER A 226 -5.06 -0.66 -1.67
C SER A 226 -6.15 -1.31 -2.49
N ILE A 227 -6.49 -2.55 -2.16
CA ILE A 227 -7.72 -3.19 -2.64
C ILE A 227 -8.78 -3.15 -1.55
N ILE A 228 -9.94 -2.62 -1.90
CA ILE A 228 -11.08 -2.38 -1.02
C ILE A 228 -12.32 -2.88 -1.76
N PRO A 229 -12.58 -4.20 -1.74
CA PRO A 229 -13.67 -4.77 -2.49
C PRO A 229 -15.01 -4.09 -2.16
N SER A 230 -15.71 -3.66 -3.20
CA SER A 230 -17.08 -3.16 -3.11
C SER A 230 -17.96 -4.14 -3.89
N ASN A 231 -18.67 -5.00 -3.17
CA ASN A 231 -19.57 -6.06 -3.65
C ASN A 231 -18.92 -7.41 -4.01
N SER A 232 -19.69 -8.46 -3.72
CA SER A 232 -19.46 -9.86 -4.06
C SER A 232 -19.69 -10.12 -5.55
N SER A 233 -18.87 -9.54 -6.43
CA SER A 233 -18.81 -10.05 -7.80
C SER A 233 -18.15 -11.43 -7.80
N ASN A 234 -18.46 -12.29 -8.79
CA ASN A 234 -17.80 -13.59 -8.95
C ASN A 234 -16.29 -13.48 -9.25
N ASN A 235 -15.78 -12.27 -9.49
CA ASN A 235 -14.35 -12.02 -9.64
C ASN A 235 -13.66 -12.07 -8.27
N ARG A 236 -12.42 -12.53 -8.27
CA ARG A 236 -11.56 -12.47 -7.09
C ARG A 236 -10.75 -11.19 -7.14
N PRO A 237 -11.17 -10.13 -6.44
CA PRO A 237 -10.46 -8.86 -6.45
C PRO A 237 -9.03 -9.06 -5.93
N GLY A 238 -8.10 -8.22 -6.33
CA GLY A 238 -6.72 -8.45 -5.93
C GLY A 238 -5.67 -7.46 -6.38
N ILE A 239 -4.47 -7.66 -5.85
CA ILE A 239 -3.27 -6.91 -6.23
C ILE A 239 -2.29 -7.90 -6.84
N TYR A 240 -1.91 -7.66 -8.08
CA TYR A 240 -1.03 -8.54 -8.86
C TYR A 240 0.23 -7.78 -9.23
N MET A 241 1.34 -8.09 -8.54
CA MET A 241 2.63 -7.43 -8.75
C MET A 241 3.53 -8.29 -9.61
N GLY A 242 3.85 -7.81 -10.81
CA GLY A 242 4.70 -8.46 -11.80
C GLY A 242 6.17 -8.56 -11.39
N ARG A 243 6.93 -9.38 -12.14
CA ARG A 243 8.35 -9.65 -11.89
C ARG A 243 9.21 -8.39 -11.99
N ASN A 244 10.30 -8.36 -11.22
CA ASN A 244 11.26 -7.25 -11.18
C ASN A 244 10.64 -5.87 -10.87
N SER A 245 9.41 -5.84 -10.37
CA SER A 245 8.77 -4.60 -9.96
C SER A 245 9.15 -4.27 -8.52
N ARG A 246 9.14 -2.98 -8.20
CA ARG A 246 9.46 -2.45 -6.87
C ARG A 246 8.31 -1.60 -6.35
N LEU A 247 7.97 -1.79 -5.09
CA LEU A 247 7.07 -0.93 -4.34
C LEU A 247 7.77 -0.45 -3.08
N ASP A 248 7.91 0.86 -2.94
CA ASP A 248 8.37 1.51 -1.72
C ASP A 248 7.18 2.20 -1.06
N GLY A 249 6.75 1.69 0.10
CA GLY A 249 5.58 2.20 0.83
C GLY A 249 4.73 1.08 1.43
N CYS A 250 3.44 1.01 1.08
CA CYS A 250 2.57 -0.01 1.67
C CYS A 250 1.58 -0.64 0.69
N LEU A 251 1.22 -1.89 0.97
CA LEU A 251 0.16 -2.65 0.30
C LEU A 251 -0.89 -3.02 1.34
N LEU A 252 -2.14 -2.64 1.07
CA LEU A 252 -3.30 -2.91 1.91
C LEU A 252 -4.36 -3.69 1.12
N GLN A 253 -4.53 -4.96 1.43
CA GLN A 253 -5.72 -5.71 1.05
C GLN A 253 -6.66 -5.74 2.24
N TYR A 254 -7.74 -4.96 2.15
CA TYR A 254 -8.73 -4.80 3.21
C TYR A 254 -10.09 -5.34 2.77
N THR A 255 -10.51 -6.45 3.40
CA THR A 255 -11.81 -7.09 3.11
C THR A 255 -12.89 -6.72 4.13
N GLY A 256 -12.62 -5.82 5.07
CA GLY A 256 -13.58 -5.53 6.15
C GLY A 256 -14.90 -4.86 5.73
N LEU A 257 -15.02 -4.36 4.49
CA LEU A 257 -16.31 -3.91 3.93
C LEU A 257 -17.22 -5.07 3.51
N ASP A 258 -16.60 -6.20 3.12
CA ASP A 258 -17.28 -7.42 2.73
C ASP A 258 -16.45 -8.61 3.20
N LYS A 259 -16.75 -9.11 4.41
CA LYS A 259 -16.04 -10.23 5.02
C LYS A 259 -16.18 -11.54 4.22
N SER A 260 -17.12 -11.60 3.27
CA SER A 260 -17.26 -12.75 2.36
C SER A 260 -16.36 -12.65 1.13
N SER A 261 -15.78 -11.46 0.88
CA SER A 261 -14.93 -11.21 -0.27
C SER A 261 -13.60 -11.95 -0.16
N LEU A 262 -13.35 -12.84 -1.12
CA LEU A 262 -12.08 -13.53 -1.27
C LEU A 262 -11.15 -12.72 -2.17
N ALA A 263 -10.35 -11.84 -1.57
CA ALA A 263 -9.33 -11.08 -2.27
C ALA A 263 -7.98 -11.83 -2.33
N ASN A 264 -7.23 -11.62 -3.41
CA ASN A 264 -5.91 -12.21 -3.62
C ASN A 264 -4.83 -11.13 -3.76
N THR A 265 -3.75 -11.26 -3.00
CA THR A 265 -2.50 -10.56 -3.31
C THR A 265 -1.50 -11.55 -3.89
N TYR A 266 -0.95 -11.25 -5.06
CA TYR A 266 0.09 -12.04 -5.72
C TYR A 266 1.34 -11.18 -5.91
N ILE A 267 2.45 -11.60 -5.30
CA ILE A 267 3.77 -10.96 -5.43
C ILE A 267 4.66 -11.92 -6.21
N SER A 268 4.95 -11.58 -7.46
CA SER A 268 5.75 -12.43 -8.35
C SER A 268 7.19 -12.58 -7.88
N GLU A 269 7.87 -13.60 -8.41
CA GLU A 269 9.31 -13.78 -8.29
C GLU A 269 10.08 -12.51 -8.65
N SER A 270 11.14 -12.21 -7.89
CA SER A 270 11.98 -11.02 -8.03
C SER A 270 11.28 -9.66 -7.83
N ALA A 271 9.97 -9.62 -7.59
CA ALA A 271 9.30 -8.40 -7.17
C ALA A 271 9.71 -8.07 -5.72
N THR A 272 9.96 -6.79 -5.43
CA THR A 272 10.46 -6.34 -4.13
C THR A 272 9.54 -5.29 -3.52
N ILE A 273 9.13 -5.48 -2.27
CA ILE A 273 8.39 -4.49 -1.49
C ILE A 273 9.27 -4.01 -0.34
N HIS A 274 9.53 -2.70 -0.28
CA HIS A 274 10.11 -2.04 0.89
C HIS A 274 8.99 -1.37 1.70
N GLY A 275 8.60 -1.99 2.81
CA GLY A 275 7.59 -1.44 3.71
C GLY A 275 6.62 -2.48 4.26
N ILE A 276 5.33 -2.16 4.28
CA ILE A 276 4.30 -2.98 4.96
C ILE A 276 3.36 -3.62 3.95
N VAL A 277 3.18 -4.93 4.07
CA VAL A 277 2.18 -5.71 3.34
C VAL A 277 1.14 -6.18 4.35
N TYR A 278 -0.11 -5.75 4.20
CA TYR A 278 -1.25 -6.19 4.99
C TYR A 278 -2.25 -6.91 4.09
N ALA A 279 -2.44 -8.21 4.29
CA ALA A 279 -3.28 -9.07 3.46
C ALA A 279 -4.34 -9.82 4.28
N ASP A 280 -5.56 -9.28 4.31
CA ASP A 280 -6.68 -9.76 5.14
C ASP A 280 -7.31 -11.08 4.67
N ALA A 281 -7.12 -11.47 3.40
CA ALA A 281 -7.54 -12.76 2.87
C ALA A 281 -6.34 -13.58 2.36
N PHE A 282 -6.24 -13.86 1.06
CA PHE A 282 -5.20 -14.73 0.51
C PHE A 282 -3.99 -13.97 0.00
N LEU A 283 -2.80 -14.48 0.34
CA LEU A 283 -1.52 -14.02 -0.18
C LEU A 283 -0.76 -15.16 -0.85
N SER A 284 -0.27 -14.91 -2.06
CA SER A 284 0.73 -15.73 -2.75
C SER A 284 2.02 -14.93 -2.87
N LEU A 285 3.06 -15.35 -2.15
CA LEU A 285 4.34 -14.66 -2.08
C LEU A 285 5.45 -15.51 -2.72
N ASN A 286 5.94 -15.07 -3.88
CA ASN A 286 7.11 -15.64 -4.56
C ASN A 286 8.30 -14.66 -4.60
N GLY A 287 8.11 -13.42 -4.13
CA GLY A 287 9.09 -12.33 -4.18
C GLY A 287 9.79 -12.04 -2.85
N ILE A 288 10.16 -10.78 -2.69
CA ILE A 288 10.97 -10.26 -1.58
C ILE A 288 10.18 -9.16 -0.86
N ILE A 289 10.09 -9.25 0.46
CA ILE A 289 9.58 -8.21 1.33
C ILE A 289 10.72 -7.76 2.25
N TYR A 290 11.21 -6.54 2.03
CA TYR A 290 12.08 -5.86 2.96
C TYR A 290 11.24 -4.99 3.88
N GLY A 291 10.77 -5.58 4.98
CA GLY A 291 9.84 -4.92 5.88
C GLY A 291 8.97 -5.91 6.65
N SER A 292 7.68 -5.63 6.68
CA SER A 292 6.72 -6.34 7.53
C SER A 292 5.61 -6.96 6.68
N LEU A 293 5.41 -8.26 6.83
CA LEU A 293 4.29 -8.99 6.26
C LEU A 293 3.25 -9.30 7.35
N LEU A 294 2.01 -8.90 7.16
CA LEU A 294 0.87 -9.30 7.98
C LEU A 294 -0.15 -9.94 7.05
N CYS A 295 -0.44 -11.22 7.25
CA CYS A 295 -1.36 -11.96 6.38
C CYS A 295 -2.25 -12.94 7.13
N ASN A 296 -3.46 -13.11 6.64
CA ASN A 296 -4.41 -14.05 7.22
C ASN A 296 -4.13 -15.49 6.74
N LYS A 297 -3.96 -15.67 5.42
CA LYS A 297 -3.68 -17.00 4.85
C LYS A 297 -2.74 -16.92 3.65
N ILE A 298 -1.76 -17.81 3.63
CA ILE A 298 -0.83 -17.93 2.52
C ILE A 298 -1.29 -19.08 1.60
N LEU A 299 -1.29 -18.86 0.30
CA LEU A 299 -1.55 -19.86 -0.72
C LEU A 299 -0.37 -19.92 -1.69
N LEU A 300 0.28 -21.08 -1.76
CA LEU A 300 1.32 -21.37 -2.73
C LEU A 300 0.72 -22.22 -3.86
N ASN A 301 0.55 -21.61 -5.02
CA ASN A 301 0.04 -22.29 -6.22
C ASN A 301 1.19 -22.93 -6.99
N ARG A 302 1.13 -24.24 -7.19
CA ARG A 302 2.09 -25.02 -7.99
C ARG A 302 1.35 -25.88 -9.01
N PRO A 303 2.03 -26.38 -10.07
CA PRO A 303 1.43 -27.36 -10.97
C PRO A 303 0.93 -28.63 -10.26
N SER A 304 1.58 -28.99 -9.14
CA SER A 304 1.24 -30.13 -8.27
C SER A 304 0.00 -29.89 -7.39
N GLY A 305 -0.46 -28.64 -7.24
CA GLY A 305 -1.62 -28.29 -6.43
C GLY A 305 -1.46 -26.97 -5.67
N VAL A 306 -2.44 -26.68 -4.82
CA VAL A 306 -2.44 -25.48 -3.95
C VAL A 306 -2.05 -25.89 -2.53
N TYR A 307 -0.95 -25.33 -2.04
CA TYR A 307 -0.46 -25.56 -0.69
C TYR A 307 -0.83 -24.39 0.21
N ALA A 308 -1.66 -24.63 1.24
CA ALA A 308 -2.00 -23.62 2.23
C ALA A 308 -0.86 -23.46 3.25
N ASN A 309 -0.54 -22.22 3.63
CA ASN A 309 0.51 -21.87 4.60
C ASN A 309 1.90 -22.44 4.28
N HIS A 310 2.23 -22.54 2.99
CA HIS A 310 3.57 -22.89 2.52
C HIS A 310 4.25 -21.67 1.90
N LEU A 311 5.52 -21.45 2.24
CA LEU A 311 6.40 -20.49 1.59
C LEU A 311 7.53 -21.23 0.86
N LEU A 312 7.84 -20.78 -0.35
CA LEU A 312 8.87 -21.35 -1.21
C LEU A 312 9.68 -20.24 -1.87
N ASN A 313 11.00 -20.26 -1.68
CA ASN A 313 11.96 -19.36 -2.35
C ASN A 313 11.68 -17.86 -2.18
N CYS A 314 10.98 -17.45 -1.12
CA CYS A 314 10.71 -16.03 -0.86
C CYS A 314 11.60 -15.47 0.25
N THR A 315 11.73 -14.15 0.31
CA THR A 315 12.48 -13.46 1.37
C THR A 315 11.58 -12.50 2.13
N ILE A 316 11.62 -12.55 3.45
CA ILE A 316 10.98 -11.59 4.35
C ILE A 316 12.04 -11.13 5.34
N ASP A 317 12.61 -9.94 5.14
CA ASP A 317 13.70 -9.42 5.97
C ASP A 317 13.35 -8.03 6.49
N ARG A 318 12.94 -7.97 7.76
CA ARG A 318 12.60 -6.71 8.42
C ARG A 318 13.83 -5.82 8.62
N THR A 319 15.02 -6.39 8.76
CA THR A 319 16.24 -5.63 9.10
C THR A 319 16.75 -4.78 7.94
N ARG A 320 16.32 -5.11 6.71
CA ARG A 320 16.59 -4.34 5.49
C ARG A 320 15.72 -3.08 5.36
N LEU A 321 14.61 -3.00 6.10
CA LEU A 321 13.79 -1.79 6.13
C LEU A 321 14.31 -0.82 7.19
N SER A 322 14.57 0.43 6.77
CA SER A 322 15.12 1.49 7.62
C SER A 322 14.42 1.54 9.00
N THR A 323 15.20 1.76 10.06
CA THR A 323 14.68 2.02 11.41
C THR A 323 13.93 3.34 11.50
N PHE A 324 14.20 4.27 10.56
CA PHE A 324 13.48 5.53 10.38
C PHE A 324 12.31 5.42 9.39
N PHE A 325 11.95 4.21 8.94
CA PHE A 325 10.81 4.04 8.07
C PHE A 325 9.52 4.49 8.78
N VAL A 326 8.78 5.36 8.10
CA VAL A 326 7.49 5.88 8.53
C VAL A 326 6.44 5.32 7.56
N THR A 327 5.30 4.89 8.10
CA THR A 327 4.23 4.27 7.32
C THR A 327 2.94 5.08 7.35
N SER A 328 1.90 4.59 6.67
CA SER A 328 0.54 5.11 6.76
C SER A 328 0.05 5.15 8.21
N PRO A 329 -0.61 6.24 8.66
CA PRO A 329 -1.25 6.29 9.97
C PRO A 329 -2.31 5.22 10.21
N ILE A 330 -2.76 4.49 9.16
CA ILE A 330 -3.67 3.36 9.33
C ILE A 330 -3.07 2.21 10.15
N PHE A 331 -1.73 2.08 10.15
CA PHE A 331 -0.99 1.03 10.84
C PHE A 331 -0.40 1.49 12.18
N SER A 332 -0.71 2.70 12.64
CA SER A 332 -0.24 3.15 13.95
C SER A 332 -0.97 4.39 14.47
N ARG A 333 -1.24 4.36 15.78
CA ARG A 333 -1.73 5.51 16.56
C ARG A 333 -0.61 6.33 17.22
N LYS A 334 0.65 6.02 16.94
CA LYS A 334 1.83 6.60 17.61
C LYS A 334 2.34 7.87 16.94
N LYS A 335 3.57 8.25 17.31
CA LYS A 335 4.32 9.43 16.92
C LYS A 335 4.27 9.65 15.40
N LYS A 336 3.83 10.85 15.02
CA LYS A 336 3.80 11.35 13.65
C LYS A 336 5.17 11.85 13.23
N GLN A 337 5.54 11.62 11.97
CA GLN A 337 6.81 12.06 11.40
C GLN A 337 6.62 12.55 9.95
N ILE A 338 7.45 13.49 9.54
CA ILE A 338 7.45 14.04 8.17
C ILE A 338 8.11 13.01 7.24
N ILE A 339 7.40 12.64 6.19
CA ILE A 339 7.88 11.77 5.10
C ILE A 339 8.61 12.60 4.04
N SER A 340 7.98 13.67 3.56
CA SER A 340 8.52 14.51 2.50
C SER A 340 7.90 15.90 2.55
N ARG A 341 8.63 16.90 2.06
CA ARG A 341 8.07 18.23 1.82
C ARG A 341 7.39 18.25 0.45
N LEU A 342 6.22 18.87 0.41
CA LEU A 342 5.42 19.05 -0.80
C LEU A 342 5.55 20.49 -1.29
N LYS A 343 5.12 20.74 -2.52
CA LYS A 343 5.05 22.06 -3.13
C LYS A 343 3.64 22.38 -3.60
#